data_AF-A1ZXP7-F1
#
_entry.id   AF-A1ZXP7-F1
#
_cell.length_a   1.000
_cell.length_b   1.000
_cell.length_c   1.000
_cell.angle_alpha   90.00
_cell.angle_beta   90.00
_cell.angle_gamma   90.00
#
_symmetry.space_group_name_H-M   'P 1'
#
loop_
_entity.id
_entity.type
_entity.pdbx_description
1 polymer ?
#
loop_
_entity_poly.entity_id
_entity_poly.type
_entity_poly.pdbx_seq_one_letter_code
_entity_poly.pdbx_strand_id
1 'polypeptide(L)'
;MYKSERLVKELETIKKILEKSAGKGKVNNNLKTPYEIAVVEQLMLKEGRAYALEKKLTNYVKYIHKEYEHFDIPKFPKIIINNQKIAFFENRPLKKQQNFVQAYFSNTPVIVAILHITYFQAMIIRYRDEVINYMVLRLLDPK
;
A
#
# COMPACT_ATOMS: atom_id res chain seq x y z
N MET A 1 -16.68 2.68 3.48
CA MET A 1 -16.12 3.99 3.05
C MET A 1 -15.15 4.62 4.05
N TYR A 2 -15.58 4.90 5.29
CA TYR A 2 -14.72 5.56 6.32
C TYR A 2 -13.37 4.87 6.56
N LYS A 3 -13.32 3.52 6.50
CA LYS A 3 -12.08 2.75 6.65
C LYS A 3 -11.09 2.98 5.50
N SER A 4 -11.58 3.20 4.27
CA SER A 4 -10.74 3.50 3.11
C SER A 4 -10.04 4.85 3.29
N GLU A 5 -10.81 5.89 3.64
CA GLU A 5 -10.28 7.23 3.86
C GLU A 5 -9.29 7.28 5.02
N ARG A 6 -9.61 6.61 6.13
CA ARG A 6 -8.71 6.49 7.27
C ARG A 6 -7.39 5.85 6.85
N LEU A 7 -7.43 4.74 6.10
CA LEU A 7 -6.21 4.07 5.67
C LEU A 7 -5.39 4.92 4.68
N VAL A 8 -6.04 5.63 3.76
CA VAL A 8 -5.36 6.59 2.86
C VAL A 8 -4.67 7.70 3.65
N LYS A 9 -5.33 8.25 4.68
CA LYS A 9 -4.74 9.27 5.57
C LYS A 9 -3.55 8.71 6.36
N GLU A 10 -3.67 7.49 6.88
CA GLU A 10 -2.54 6.82 7.56
C GLU A 10 -1.34 6.61 6.64
N LEU A 11 -1.57 6.22 5.38
CA LEU A 11 -0.52 6.13 4.36
C LEU A 11 0.13 7.47 4.05
N GLU A 12 -0.66 8.54 4.00
CA GLU A 12 -0.16 9.90 3.80
C GLU A 12 0.71 10.35 4.98
N THR A 13 0.34 9.98 6.21
CA THR A 13 1.18 10.21 7.38
C THR A 13 2.52 9.48 7.27
N ILE A 14 2.54 8.22 6.81
CA ILE A 14 3.80 7.48 6.61
C ILE A 14 4.68 8.19 5.56
N LYS A 15 4.11 8.62 4.43
CA LYS A 15 4.85 9.41 3.42
C LYS A 15 5.46 10.65 4.05
N LYS A 16 4.67 11.47 4.76
CA LYS A 16 5.17 12.69 5.41
C LYS A 16 6.29 12.43 6.42
N ILE A 17 6.24 11.31 7.14
CA ILE A 17 7.31 10.91 8.06
C ILE A 17 8.59 10.58 7.26
N LEU A 18 8.49 9.77 6.20
CA LEU A 18 9.62 9.46 5.33
C LEU A 18 10.24 10.73 4.73
N GLU A 19 9.42 11.65 4.21
CA GLU A 19 9.88 12.92 3.63
C GLU A 19 10.63 13.77 4.67
N LYS A 20 10.07 13.92 5.88
CA LYS A 20 10.68 14.71 6.95
C LYS A 20 11.99 14.11 7.45
N SER A 21 12.04 12.79 7.61
CA SER A 21 13.24 12.09 8.05
C SER A 21 14.33 12.08 6.98
N ALA A 22 13.96 12.17 5.70
CA ALA A 22 14.87 12.31 4.57
C ALA A 22 15.37 13.76 4.40
N GLY A 23 16.27 14.18 5.29
CA GLY A 23 16.99 15.46 5.13
C GLY A 23 16.16 16.69 5.51
N LYS A 24 15.27 16.55 6.50
CA LYS A 24 14.37 17.62 7.01
C LYS A 24 13.24 18.03 6.04
N GLY A 25 12.84 17.19 5.10
CA GLY A 25 11.65 17.44 4.26
C GLY A 25 11.95 17.86 2.82
N LYS A 26 11.10 18.74 2.29
CA LYS A 26 11.16 19.24 0.92
C LYS A 26 11.77 20.63 0.83
N VAL A 27 12.49 20.88 -0.25
CA VAL A 27 12.94 22.21 -0.69
C VAL A 27 12.40 22.41 -2.10
N ASN A 28 11.65 23.49 -2.34
CA ASN A 28 11.00 23.78 -3.64
C ASN A 28 10.18 22.59 -4.17
N ASN A 29 9.40 21.96 -3.29
CA ASN A 29 8.59 20.76 -3.56
C ASN A 29 9.37 19.47 -3.91
N ASN A 30 10.70 19.51 -3.93
CA ASN A 30 11.56 18.35 -4.14
C ASN A 30 12.08 17.79 -2.82
N LEU A 31 12.21 16.47 -2.70
CA LEU A 31 12.84 15.84 -1.55
C LEU A 31 14.31 16.26 -1.48
N LYS A 32 14.79 16.62 -0.29
CA LYS A 32 16.20 17.00 -0.12
C LYS A 32 17.15 15.82 -0.32
N THR A 33 16.75 14.64 0.17
CA THR A 33 17.55 13.41 0.09
C THR A 33 16.69 12.24 -0.44
N PRO A 34 16.26 12.29 -1.72
CA PRO A 34 15.33 11.32 -2.29
C PRO A 34 15.90 9.90 -2.33
N TYR A 35 17.23 9.79 -2.38
CA TYR A 35 17.95 8.52 -2.52
C TYR A 35 18.40 7.91 -1.19
N GLU A 36 18.05 8.51 -0.06
CA GLU A 36 18.43 8.00 1.25
C GLU A 36 17.77 6.63 1.51
N ILE A 37 18.57 5.64 1.87
CA ILE A 37 18.10 4.25 2.11
C ILE A 37 17.98 4.00 3.61
N ALA A 38 18.91 4.52 4.41
CA ALA A 38 18.95 4.25 5.84
C ALA A 38 17.67 4.70 6.56
N VAL A 39 17.06 5.79 6.09
CA VAL A 39 15.78 6.30 6.60
C VAL A 39 14.64 5.29 6.36
N VAL A 40 14.58 4.69 5.17
CA VAL A 40 13.56 3.68 4.87
C VAL A 40 13.80 2.43 5.71
N GLU A 41 15.03 1.95 5.80
CA GLU A 41 15.35 0.77 6.61
C GLU A 41 15.04 0.99 8.10
N GLN A 42 15.37 2.17 8.63
CA GLN A 42 15.07 2.50 10.01
C GLN A 42 13.55 2.54 10.26
N LEU A 43 12.81 3.33 9.48
CA LEU A 43 11.38 3.57 9.73
C LEU A 43 10.50 2.38 9.31
N MET A 44 10.76 1.80 8.15
CA MET A 44 9.88 0.78 7.57
C MET A 44 10.20 -0.61 8.10
N LEU A 45 11.48 -0.95 8.28
CA LEU A 45 11.89 -2.29 8.70
C LEU A 45 12.11 -2.35 10.21
N LYS A 46 13.02 -1.53 10.76
CA LYS A 46 13.42 -1.63 12.18
C LYS A 46 12.31 -1.18 13.14
N GLU A 47 11.64 -0.07 12.86
CA GLU A 47 10.46 0.37 13.62
C GLU A 47 9.18 -0.41 13.26
N GLY A 48 9.24 -1.31 12.28
CA GLY A 48 8.17 -2.23 11.94
C GLY A 48 6.95 -1.63 11.25
N ARG A 49 7.04 -0.41 10.71
CA ARG A 49 5.92 0.25 10.01
C ARG A 49 5.47 -0.51 8.77
N ALA A 50 6.38 -1.17 8.06
CA ALA A 50 6.04 -1.99 6.90
C ALA A 50 5.22 -3.24 7.29
N TYR A 51 5.54 -3.90 8.40
CA TYR A 51 4.75 -5.03 8.90
C TYR A 51 3.36 -4.59 9.34
N ALA A 52 3.27 -3.45 10.04
CA ALA A 52 1.98 -2.86 10.40
C ALA A 52 1.16 -2.51 9.15
N LEU A 53 1.82 -1.98 8.11
CA LEU A 53 1.19 -1.67 6.84
C LEU A 53 0.67 -2.92 6.11
N GLU A 54 1.48 -3.98 6.02
CA GLU A 54 1.09 -5.26 5.43
C GLU A 54 -0.21 -5.80 6.05
N LYS A 55 -0.27 -5.79 7.38
CA LYS A 55 -1.45 -6.23 8.14
C LYS A 55 -2.66 -5.36 7.83
N LYS A 56 -2.51 -4.03 7.77
CA LYS A 56 -3.60 -3.10 7.46
C LYS A 56 -4.14 -3.29 6.04
N LEU A 57 -3.26 -3.40 5.04
CA LEU A 57 -3.65 -3.63 3.64
C LEU A 57 -4.37 -4.97 3.48
N THR A 58 -3.86 -6.02 4.10
CA THR A 58 -4.50 -7.34 4.09
C THR A 58 -5.88 -7.30 4.74
N ASN A 59 -5.98 -6.66 5.90
CA ASN A 59 -7.25 -6.54 6.63
C ASN A 59 -8.26 -5.66 5.90
N TYR A 60 -7.81 -4.66 5.14
CA TYR A 60 -8.68 -3.82 4.33
C TYR A 60 -9.40 -4.61 3.23
N VAL A 61 -8.67 -5.44 2.48
CA VAL A 61 -9.28 -6.30 1.44
C VAL A 61 -10.29 -7.26 2.06
N LYS A 62 -9.91 -7.92 3.17
CA LYS A 62 -10.82 -8.81 3.92
C LYS A 62 -12.06 -8.08 4.42
N TYR A 63 -11.89 -6.85 4.92
CA TYR A 63 -13.00 -6.02 5.39
C TYR A 63 -13.98 -5.72 4.27
N ILE A 64 -13.51 -5.28 3.09
CA ILE A 64 -14.39 -4.99 1.96
C ILE A 64 -15.21 -6.23 1.57
N HIS A 65 -14.57 -7.39 1.41
CA HIS A 65 -15.26 -8.62 1.03
C HIS A 65 -16.33 -9.01 2.04
N LYS A 66 -16.03 -8.90 3.34
CA LYS A 66 -16.97 -9.25 4.40
C LYS A 66 -18.13 -8.26 4.51
N GLU A 67 -17.81 -6.96 4.49
CA GLU A 67 -18.80 -5.92 4.76
C GLU A 67 -19.81 -5.78 3.63
N TYR A 68 -19.36 -5.94 2.38
CA TYR A 68 -20.14 -5.65 1.18
C TYR A 68 -20.52 -6.92 0.41
N GLU A 69 -20.40 -8.10 1.04
CA GLU A 69 -20.72 -9.40 0.44
C GLU A 69 -22.13 -9.43 -0.19
N HIS A 70 -23.11 -8.82 0.48
CA HIS A 70 -24.51 -8.76 0.07
C HIS A 70 -24.76 -7.95 -1.22
N PHE A 71 -23.77 -7.21 -1.70
CA PHE A 71 -23.83 -6.47 -2.96
C PHE A 71 -23.24 -7.27 -4.13
N ASP A 72 -22.93 -8.57 -3.94
CA ASP A 72 -22.31 -9.45 -4.93
C ASP A 72 -21.02 -8.87 -5.54
N ILE A 73 -20.22 -8.19 -4.72
CA ILE A 73 -18.97 -7.60 -5.19
C ILE A 73 -17.98 -8.70 -5.63
N PRO A 74 -17.20 -8.48 -6.69
CA PRO A 74 -16.19 -9.42 -7.12
C PRO A 74 -15.06 -9.53 -6.09
N LYS A 75 -14.35 -10.66 -6.12
CA LYS A 75 -13.15 -10.85 -5.30
C LYS A 75 -12.01 -9.96 -5.80
N PHE A 76 -11.84 -8.81 -5.14
CA PHE A 76 -10.64 -7.99 -5.33
C PHE A 76 -9.34 -8.75 -5.07
N PRO A 77 -8.29 -8.51 -5.87
CA PRO A 77 -6.98 -9.09 -5.63
C PRO A 77 -6.36 -8.55 -4.33
N LYS A 78 -5.29 -9.20 -3.86
CA LYS A 78 -4.50 -8.66 -2.75
C LYS A 78 -3.77 -7.41 -3.24
N ILE A 79 -3.78 -6.35 -2.43
CA ILE A 79 -2.98 -5.14 -2.68
C ILE A 79 -1.48 -5.45 -2.55
N ILE A 80 -1.12 -6.29 -1.57
CA ILE A 80 0.24 -6.76 -1.38
C ILE A 80 0.53 -7.93 -2.34
N ILE A 81 1.58 -7.79 -3.15
CA ILE A 81 2.01 -8.83 -4.08
C ILE A 81 3.37 -9.34 -3.62
N ASN A 82 3.44 -10.61 -3.22
CA ASN A 82 4.72 -11.24 -2.88
C ASN A 82 5.51 -11.54 -4.16
N ASN A 83 6.82 -11.36 -4.12
CA ASN A 83 7.72 -11.62 -5.25
C ASN A 83 7.62 -13.05 -5.78
N GLN A 84 7.23 -14.01 -4.94
CA GLN A 84 6.96 -15.41 -5.30
C GLN A 84 5.96 -15.57 -6.45
N LYS A 85 5.03 -14.61 -6.61
CA LYS A 85 3.96 -14.65 -7.62
C LYS A 85 4.25 -13.84 -8.88
N ILE A 86 5.43 -13.22 -8.97
CA ILE A 86 5.79 -12.33 -10.08
C ILE A 86 6.80 -13.04 -10.97
N ALA A 87 6.42 -13.31 -12.22
CA ALA A 87 7.26 -14.02 -13.20
C ALA A 87 8.64 -13.37 -13.39
N PHE A 88 8.72 -12.03 -13.29
CA PHE A 88 9.98 -11.28 -13.35
C PHE A 88 11.05 -11.75 -12.35
N PHE A 89 10.67 -12.35 -11.22
CA PHE A 89 11.60 -12.85 -10.20
C PHE A 89 11.86 -14.35 -10.29
N GLU A 90 11.35 -15.07 -11.28
CA GLU A 90 11.54 -16.53 -11.40
C GLU A 90 13.01 -16.93 -11.44
N ASN A 91 13.82 -16.19 -12.19
CA ASN A 91 15.26 -16.41 -12.33
C ASN A 91 16.08 -15.68 -11.26
N ARG A 92 15.45 -15.15 -10.20
CA ARG A 92 16.12 -14.39 -9.12
C ARG A 92 15.73 -14.96 -7.75
N PRO A 93 16.27 -16.12 -7.35
CA PRO A 93 15.80 -16.89 -6.19
C PRO A 93 15.83 -16.09 -4.88
N LEU A 94 16.89 -15.29 -4.65
CA LEU A 94 17.00 -14.43 -3.46
C LEU A 94 15.90 -13.36 -3.41
N LYS A 95 15.52 -12.78 -4.56
CA LYS A 95 14.42 -11.80 -4.65
C LYS A 95 13.06 -12.48 -4.56
N LYS A 96 12.93 -13.69 -5.12
CA LYS A 96 11.69 -14.48 -5.10
C LYS A 96 11.26 -14.86 -3.69
N GLN A 97 12.21 -15.13 -2.80
CA GLN A 97 11.94 -15.50 -1.40
C GLN A 97 11.60 -14.32 -0.49
N GLN A 98 11.76 -13.08 -0.95
CA GLN A 98 11.46 -11.90 -0.13
C GLN A 98 9.97 -11.80 0.20
N ASN A 99 9.69 -11.56 1.48
CA ASN A 99 8.36 -11.20 1.94
C ASN A 99 8.00 -9.78 1.50
N PHE A 100 6.74 -9.36 1.70
CA PHE A 100 6.27 -8.01 1.34
C PHE A 100 7.20 -6.91 1.87
N VAL A 101 7.56 -6.95 3.14
CA VAL A 101 8.39 -5.91 3.76
C VAL A 101 9.75 -5.80 3.08
N GLN A 102 10.41 -6.93 2.84
CA GLN A 102 11.72 -6.95 2.19
C GLN A 102 11.62 -6.54 0.71
N ALA A 103 10.60 -7.01 0.00
CA ALA A 103 10.42 -6.74 -1.42
C ALA A 103 10.21 -5.25 -1.72
N TYR A 104 9.48 -4.55 -0.87
CA TYR A 104 9.07 -3.17 -1.10
C TYR A 104 9.91 -2.12 -0.35
N PHE A 105 10.64 -2.50 0.70
CA PHE A 105 11.32 -1.51 1.56
C PHE A 105 12.77 -1.83 1.91
N SER A 106 13.29 -3.04 1.67
CA SER A 106 14.71 -3.34 1.92
C SER A 106 15.57 -2.73 0.82
N ASN A 107 16.69 -2.08 1.19
CA ASN A 107 17.57 -1.37 0.27
C ASN A 107 16.81 -0.45 -0.72
N THR A 108 15.74 0.17 -0.25
CA THR A 108 14.82 0.95 -1.06
C THR A 108 15.01 2.44 -0.76
N PRO A 109 15.27 3.29 -1.77
CA PRO A 109 15.38 4.73 -1.55
C PRO A 109 14.05 5.37 -1.15
N VAL A 110 14.09 6.47 -0.39
CA VAL A 110 12.88 7.20 0.08
C VAL A 110 11.89 7.49 -1.05
N ILE A 111 12.35 7.97 -2.20
CA ILE A 111 11.46 8.27 -3.34
C ILE A 111 10.70 7.03 -3.82
N VAL A 112 11.35 5.87 -3.86
CA VAL A 112 10.75 4.60 -4.29
C VAL A 112 9.77 4.09 -3.23
N ALA A 113 10.12 4.20 -1.95
CA ALA A 113 9.21 3.85 -0.85
C ALA A 113 7.93 4.70 -0.88
N ILE A 114 8.04 6.00 -1.16
CA ILE A 114 6.89 6.90 -1.33
C ILE A 114 6.03 6.50 -2.54
N LEU A 115 6.65 6.11 -3.65
CA LEU A 115 5.91 5.61 -4.83
C LEU A 115 5.12 4.34 -4.51
N HIS A 116 5.72 3.38 -3.79
CA HIS A 116 5.01 2.18 -3.34
C HIS A 116 3.82 2.52 -2.45
N ILE A 117 3.99 3.43 -1.49
CA ILE A 117 2.90 3.87 -0.62
C ILE A 117 1.79 4.57 -1.43
N THR A 118 2.16 5.39 -2.41
CA THR A 118 1.23 6.08 -3.31
C THR A 118 0.45 5.08 -4.16
N TYR A 119 1.11 4.04 -4.67
CA TYR A 119 0.44 2.93 -5.36
C TYR A 119 -0.59 2.24 -4.45
N PHE A 120 -0.25 1.97 -3.18
CA PHE A 120 -1.20 1.37 -2.24
C PHE A 120 -2.41 2.29 -1.98
N GLN A 121 -2.20 3.61 -1.84
CA GLN A 121 -3.31 4.59 -1.73
C GLN A 121 -4.23 4.52 -2.95
N ALA A 122 -3.67 4.49 -4.16
CA ALA A 122 -4.44 4.39 -5.39
C ALA A 122 -5.26 3.09 -5.45
N MET A 123 -4.69 1.96 -5.06
CA MET A 123 -5.40 0.68 -4.99
C MET A 123 -6.56 0.71 -3.98
N ILE A 124 -6.37 1.34 -2.81
CA ILE A 124 -7.42 1.49 -1.80
C ILE A 124 -8.59 2.31 -2.35
N ILE A 125 -8.30 3.42 -3.02
CA ILE A 125 -9.29 4.30 -3.65
C ILE A 125 -10.03 3.55 -4.75
N ARG A 126 -9.29 2.88 -5.64
CA ARG A 126 -9.88 2.09 -6.73
C ARG A 126 -10.86 1.05 -6.21
N TYR A 127 -10.46 0.26 -5.19
CA TYR A 127 -11.35 -0.75 -4.60
C TYR A 127 -12.58 -0.13 -3.93
N ARG A 128 -12.41 1.02 -3.26
CA ARG A 128 -13.55 1.75 -2.69
C ARG A 128 -14.53 2.15 -3.79
N ASP A 129 -14.04 2.72 -4.88
CA ASP A 129 -14.88 3.23 -5.96
C ASP A 129 -15.58 2.09 -6.72
N GLU A 130 -14.89 0.96 -6.93
CA GLU A 130 -15.50 -0.27 -7.46
C GLU A 130 -16.64 -0.75 -6.55
N VAL A 131 -16.45 -0.81 -5.22
CA VAL A 131 -17.52 -1.18 -4.28
C VAL A 131 -18.71 -0.24 -4.37
N ILE A 132 -18.49 1.09 -4.45
CA ILE A 132 -19.58 2.07 -4.61
C ILE A 132 -20.39 1.76 -5.86
N ASN A 133 -19.72 1.51 -6.99
CA ASN A 133 -20.39 1.24 -8.25
C ASN A 133 -21.29 -0.01 -8.13
N TYR A 134 -20.80 -1.08 -7.50
CA TYR A 134 -21.63 -2.27 -7.26
C TYR A 134 -22.81 -1.98 -6.33
N MET A 135 -22.60 -1.22 -5.25
CA MET A 135 -23.69 -0.82 -4.36
C MET A 135 -24.77 -0.03 -5.11
N VAL A 136 -24.36 0.96 -5.91
CA VAL A 136 -25.28 1.77 -6.71
C VAL A 136 -26.06 0.90 -7.70
N LEU A 137 -25.38 0.03 -8.44
CA LEU A 137 -26.03 -0.87 -9.40
C LEU A 137 -27.07 -1.77 -8.73
N ARG A 138 -26.75 -2.34 -7.57
CA ARG A 138 -27.67 -3.23 -6.84
C ARG A 138 -28.83 -2.51 -6.16
N LEU A 139 -28.66 -1.24 -5.79
CA LEU A 139 -29.73 -0.43 -5.21
C LEU A 139 -30.69 0.11 -6.28
N LEU A 140 -30.19 0.40 -7.49
CA LEU A 140 -31.00 0.90 -8.59
C LEU A 140 -31.71 -0.21 -9.39
N ASP A 141 -31.11 -1.40 -9.44
CA ASP A 141 -31.68 -2.60 -10.07
C ASP A 141 -31.61 -3.78 -9.08
N PRO A 142 -32.47 -3.78 -8.05
CA PRO A 142 -32.54 -4.88 -7.10
C PRO A 142 -33.10 -6.11 -7.80
N LYS A 143 -32.22 -7.06 -8.11
CA LYS A 143 -32.60 -8.41 -8.55
C LYS A 143 -33.16 -9.24 -7.41
#